data_AF-A0ABD0R6V4-F1
#
_entry.id   AF-A0ABD0R6V4-F1
#
_cell.length_a   1.000
_cell.length_b   1.000
_cell.length_c   1.000
_cell.angle_alpha   90.00
_cell.angle_beta   90.00
_cell.angle_gamma   90.00
#
_symmetry.space_group_name_H-M   'P 1'
#
loop_
_entity.id
_entity.type
_entity.pdbx_description
1 polymer ?
#
loop_
_entity_poly.entity_id
_entity_poly.type
_entity_poly.pdbx_seq_one_letter_code
_entity_poly.pdbx_strand_id
1 'polypeptide(L)'
;NAVPNIALLSSGGGQRAMVGLLGSLVELNKAGLLDCILYLSGISGSTWCMASLYQEPDWSTKLEAVKNKIIKRLSGPGVNWVDALAKL
;
A
#
# COMPACT_ATOMS: atom_id res chain seq x y z
N ASN A 1 20.52 16.53 -20.62
CA ASN A 1 19.81 16.51 -19.32
C ASN A 1 19.61 15.07 -18.88
N ALA A 2 19.91 14.75 -17.61
CA ALA A 2 19.67 13.43 -17.03
C ALA A 2 18.29 13.40 -16.35
N VAL A 3 17.63 12.23 -16.35
CA VAL A 3 16.36 12.02 -15.64
C VAL A 3 16.63 11.97 -14.13
N PRO A 4 15.88 12.69 -13.27
CA PRO A 4 16.11 12.67 -11.82
C PRO A 4 15.67 11.34 -11.19
N ASN A 5 16.40 10.91 -10.16
CA ASN A 5 16.03 9.75 -9.35
C ASN A 5 15.10 10.18 -8.21
N ILE A 6 13.82 9.80 -8.28
CA ILE A 6 12.81 10.17 -7.27
C ILE A 6 12.52 8.99 -6.36
N ALA A 7 12.52 9.22 -5.04
CA ALA A 7 12.17 8.22 -4.04
C ALA A 7 10.97 8.66 -3.21
N LEU A 8 10.00 7.77 -3.03
CA LEU A 8 8.87 7.95 -2.11
C LEU A 8 9.16 7.20 -0.80
N LEU A 9 9.04 7.90 0.32
CA LEU A 9 9.27 7.36 1.66
C LEU A 9 7.98 7.37 2.47
N SER A 10 7.72 6.26 3.15
CA SER A 10 6.53 6.11 3.99
C SER A 10 6.89 5.63 5.41
N SER A 11 6.29 6.28 6.42
CA SER A 11 6.51 5.96 7.83
C SER A 11 5.75 4.72 8.28
N GLY A 12 6.07 4.23 9.48
CA GLY A 12 5.28 3.22 10.18
C GLY A 12 4.01 3.79 10.81
N GLY A 13 3.15 2.89 11.32
CA GLY A 13 1.89 3.28 11.96
C GLY A 13 0.76 2.27 11.78
N GLY A 14 1.09 0.99 11.65
CA GLY A 14 0.13 -0.10 11.44
C GLY A 14 -0.80 0.17 10.26
N GLN A 15 -2.08 -0.18 10.43
CA GLN A 15 -3.07 -0.09 9.37
C GLN A 15 -3.32 1.35 8.87
N ARG A 16 -3.12 2.37 9.73
CA ARG A 16 -3.21 3.77 9.32
C ARG A 16 -2.16 4.12 8.26
N ALA A 17 -0.91 3.71 8.49
CA ALA A 17 0.17 3.92 7.53
C ALA A 17 -0.07 3.15 6.23
N MET A 18 -0.57 1.92 6.33
CA MET A 18 -0.95 1.11 5.16
C MET A 18 -1.99 1.81 4.27
N VAL A 19 -3.10 2.28 4.85
CA VAL A 19 -4.18 2.95 4.10
C VAL A 19 -3.72 4.32 3.59
N GLY A 20 -2.94 5.05 4.39
CA GLY A 20 -2.36 6.34 4.00
C GLY A 20 -1.46 6.22 2.77
N LEU A 21 -0.52 5.26 2.76
CA LEU A 21 0.35 5.02 1.61
C LEU A 21 -0.46 4.61 0.37
N LEU A 22 -1.44 3.71 0.52
CA LEU A 22 -2.31 3.31 -0.60
C LEU A 22 -3.04 4.52 -1.21
N GLY A 23 -3.57 5.41 -0.37
CA GLY A 23 -4.20 6.66 -0.82
C GLY A 23 -3.22 7.57 -1.55
N SER A 24 -2.01 7.78 -1.01
CA SER A 24 -0.98 8.59 -1.65
C SER A 24 -0.59 8.06 -3.04
N LEU A 25 -0.43 6.74 -3.19
CA LEU A 25 -0.11 6.12 -4.49
C LEU A 25 -1.22 6.32 -5.51
N VAL A 26 -2.49 6.25 -5.09
CA VAL A 26 -3.65 6.50 -5.96
C VAL A 26 -3.68 7.95 -6.44
N GLU A 27 -3.43 8.91 -5.56
CA GLU A 27 -3.38 10.32 -5.96
C GLU A 27 -2.16 10.64 -6.83
N LEU A 28 -1.00 10.04 -6.57
CA LEU A 28 0.17 10.15 -7.43
C LEU A 28 -0.11 9.60 -8.84
N ASN A 29 -0.86 8.50 -8.95
CA ASN A 29 -1.28 7.97 -10.24
C ASN A 29 -2.20 8.93 -10.99
N LYS A 30 -3.21 9.50 -10.30
CA LYS A 30 -4.12 10.50 -10.89
C LYS A 30 -3.40 11.77 -11.34
N ALA A 31 -2.36 12.17 -10.62
CA ALA A 31 -1.53 13.32 -10.96
C ALA A 31 -0.51 13.02 -12.08
N GLY A 32 -0.40 11.77 -12.55
CA GLY A 32 0.60 11.37 -13.54
C GLY A 32 2.04 11.35 -13.01
N LEU A 33 2.22 11.27 -11.70
CA LEU A 33 3.53 11.32 -11.03
C LEU A 33 4.02 9.95 -10.55
N LEU A 34 3.16 8.93 -10.53
CA LEU A 34 3.52 7.60 -10.04
C LEU A 34 4.66 6.97 -10.86
N ASP A 35 4.61 7.09 -12.19
CA ASP A 35 5.63 6.52 -13.09
C ASP A 35 7.00 7.21 -13.00
N CYS A 36 7.08 8.36 -12.33
CA CYS A 36 8.33 9.07 -12.09
C CYS A 36 9.10 8.51 -10.88
N ILE A 37 8.48 7.67 -10.05
CA ILE A 37 9.08 7.17 -8.81
C ILE A 37 10.01 6.00 -9.13
N LEU A 38 11.29 6.15 -8.81
CA LEU A 38 12.31 5.11 -8.97
C LEU A 38 12.36 4.16 -7.76
N TYR A 39 12.19 4.69 -6.55
CA TYR A 39 12.24 3.90 -5.32
C TYR A 39 11.00 4.15 -4.47
N LEU A 40 10.35 3.07 -4.04
CA LEU A 40 9.32 3.09 -3.02
C LEU A 40 9.87 2.43 -1.75
N SER A 41 9.97 3.19 -0.67
CA SER A 41 10.45 2.70 0.62
C SER A 41 9.40 2.92 1.71
N GLY A 42 9.33 1.98 2.64
CA GLY A 42 8.39 2.04 3.75
C GLY A 42 8.83 1.16 4.90
N ILE A 43 8.36 1.49 6.10
CA ILE A 43 8.61 0.71 7.32
C ILE A 43 7.30 0.31 8.00
N SER A 44 7.31 -0.77 8.79
CA SER A 44 6.18 -1.21 9.61
C SER A 44 4.86 -1.27 8.80
N GLY A 45 3.80 -0.56 9.22
CA GLY A 45 2.50 -0.58 8.53
C GLY A 45 2.54 -0.31 7.02
N SER A 46 3.44 0.56 6.54
CA SER A 46 3.57 0.81 5.11
C SER A 46 4.15 -0.37 4.34
N THR A 47 4.94 -1.24 4.97
CA THR A 47 5.37 -2.49 4.31
C THR A 47 4.21 -3.43 4.06
N TRP A 48 3.11 -3.37 4.84
CA TRP A 48 1.92 -4.17 4.57
C TRP A 48 1.22 -3.72 3.28
N CYS A 49 1.20 -2.41 3.01
CA CYS A 49 0.70 -1.87 1.75
C CYS A 49 1.60 -2.34 0.59
N MET A 50 2.91 -2.13 0.71
CA MET A 50 3.89 -2.57 -0.29
C MET A 50 3.77 -4.07 -0.57
N ALA A 51 3.81 -4.91 0.45
CA ALA A 51 3.69 -6.36 0.31
C ALA A 51 2.35 -6.81 -0.31
N SER A 52 1.28 -6.00 -0.18
CA SER A 52 -0.01 -6.29 -0.83
C SER A 52 -0.04 -5.85 -2.29
N LEU A 53 0.62 -4.74 -2.63
CA LEU A 53 0.76 -4.24 -3.99
C LEU A 53 1.66 -5.16 -4.81
N TYR A 54 2.87 -5.44 -4.32
CA TYR A 54 3.90 -6.23 -5.00
C TYR A 54 3.55 -7.72 -5.19
N GLN A 55 2.40 -8.19 -4.69
CA GLN A 55 1.84 -9.49 -5.06
C GLN A 55 1.34 -9.52 -6.52
N GLU A 56 0.99 -8.36 -7.07
CA GLU A 56 0.68 -8.20 -8.49
C GLU A 56 1.91 -7.59 -9.20
N PRO A 57 2.58 -8.32 -10.11
CA PRO A 57 3.79 -7.83 -10.77
C PRO A 57 3.62 -6.50 -11.50
N ASP A 58 2.44 -6.22 -12.05
CA ASP A 58 2.09 -4.98 -12.75
C ASP A 58 1.07 -4.13 -11.98
N TRP A 59 1.16 -4.12 -10.65
CA TRP A 59 0.21 -3.40 -9.80
C TRP A 59 0.06 -1.92 -10.14
N SER A 60 1.11 -1.23 -10.61
CA SER A 60 1.08 0.21 -10.88
C SER A 60 0.17 0.56 -12.06
N THR A 61 0.10 -0.30 -13.09
CA THR A 61 -0.81 -0.12 -14.23
C THR A 61 -2.23 -0.59 -13.90
N LYS A 62 -2.38 -1.47 -12.91
CA LYS A 62 -3.66 -2.02 -12.42
C LYS A 62 -4.08 -1.45 -11.06
N LEU A 63 -3.58 -0.28 -10.68
CA LEU A 63 -3.65 0.23 -9.31
C LEU A 63 -5.08 0.27 -8.75
N GLU A 64 -6.06 0.64 -9.56
CA GLU A 64 -7.48 0.66 -9.16
C GLU A 64 -8.02 -0.73 -8.79
N ALA A 65 -7.71 -1.77 -9.57
CA ALA A 65 -8.12 -3.13 -9.27
C ALA A 65 -7.44 -3.66 -8.00
N VAL A 66 -6.14 -3.41 -7.86
CA VAL A 66 -5.36 -3.83 -6.69
C VAL A 66 -5.84 -3.10 -5.42
N LYS A 67 -6.08 -1.79 -5.50
CA LYS A 67 -6.68 -0.99 -4.42
C LYS A 67 -8.00 -1.60 -3.95
N ASN A 68 -8.90 -1.92 -4.89
CA ASN A 68 -10.20 -2.49 -4.55
C ASN A 68 -10.08 -3.86 -3.86
N LYS A 69 -9.14 -4.70 -4.31
CA LYS A 69 -8.82 -5.98 -3.65
C LYS A 69 -8.30 -5.77 -2.23
N ILE A 70 -7.41 -4.80 -2.02
CA ILE A 70 -6.86 -4.46 -0.70
C ILE A 70 -7.97 -3.95 0.23
N ILE A 71 -8.80 -3.00 -0.24
CA ILE A 71 -9.92 -2.46 0.54
C ILE A 71 -10.89 -3.57 0.92
N LYS A 72 -11.28 -4.44 -0.03
CA LYS A 72 -12.17 -5.58 0.25
C LYS A 72 -11.63 -6.48 1.37
N ARG A 73 -10.32 -6.74 1.38
CA ARG A 73 -9.68 -7.51 2.45
C ARG A 73 -9.71 -6.78 3.79
N LEU A 74 -9.46 -5.47 3.80
CA LEU A 74 -9.47 -4.66 5.03
C LEU A 74 -10.87 -4.47 5.61
N SER A 75 -11.89 -4.45 4.76
CA SER A 75 -13.31 -4.41 5.13
C SER A 75 -13.89 -5.79 5.47
N GLY A 76 -13.04 -6.80 5.65
CA GLY A 76 -13.46 -8.13 6.08
C GLY A 76 -14.09 -8.13 7.48
N PRO A 77 -14.64 -9.28 7.91
CA PRO A 77 -15.20 -9.41 9.25
C PRO A 77 -14.14 -9.06 10.31
N GLY A 78 -14.58 -8.36 11.36
CA GLY A 78 -13.72 -8.02 12.48
C GLY A 78 -13.15 -9.26 13.16
N VAL A 79 -12.04 -9.09 13.86
CA VAL A 79 -11.43 -10.18 14.64
C VAL A 79 -12.36 -10.51 15.81
N ASN A 80 -12.80 -11.77 15.88
CA ASN A 80 -13.50 -12.28 17.05
C ASN A 80 -12.50 -12.48 18.20
N TRP A 81 -12.75 -11.79 19.31
CA TRP A 81 -11.89 -11.82 20.49
C TRP A 81 -11.79 -13.20 21.14
N VAL A 82 -12.85 -14.01 21.05
CA VAL A 82 -12.84 -15.39 21.56
C VAL A 82 -11.88 -16.25 20.72
N ASP A 83 -11.97 -16.15 19.39
CA ASP A 83 -11.10 -16.90 18.46
C ASP A 83 -9.65 -16.43 18.54
N ALA A 84 -9.42 -15.15 18.83
CA ALA A 84 -8.09 -14.59 19.04
C ALA A 84 -7.49 -15.09 20.36
N LEU A 85 -8.27 -15.09 21.45
CA LEU A 85 -7.81 -15.55 22.76
C LEU A 85 -7.54 -17.07 22.77
N ALA A 86 -8.32 -17.86 22.03
CA ALA A 86 -8.12 -19.29 21.91
C ALA A 86 -6.80 -19.69 21.20
N LYS A 87 -6.11 -18.73 20.56
CA LYS A 87 -4.83 -18.94 19.85
C LYS A 87 -3.61 -18.44 20.64
N LEU A 88 -3.82 -17.85 21.82
CA LEU A 88 -2.77 -17.46 22.77
C LEU A 88 -2.48 -18.62 23.74
#